data_AF-A0AAU8NDP3-F1
#
_entry.id   AF-A0AAU8NDP3-F1
#
_cell.length_a   1.000
_cell.length_b   1.000
_cell.length_c   1.000
_cell.angle_alpha   90.00
_cell.angle_beta   90.00
_cell.angle_gamma   90.00
#
_symmetry.space_group_name_H-M   'P 1'
#
loop_
_entity.id
_entity.type
_entity.pdbx_description
1 polymer ?
#
loop_
_entity_poly.entity_id
_entity_poly.type
_entity_poly.pdbx_seq_one_letter_code
_entity_poly.pdbx_strand_id
1 'polypeptide(L)'
;MSSNKLRVVSGAAFLAAVVLFCMDGLFIHYDQFLDGIGIKSTFILPPIGLLAVYFAQKRGHTKTDTTLIIFNILALLLFPLYMFFGTLILGP
;
A
#
# COMPACT_ATOMS: atom_id res chain seq x y z
N MET A 1 -6.75 10.98 -18.95
CA MET A 1 -6.11 9.70 -18.59
C MET A 1 -7.11 8.56 -18.83
N SER A 2 -6.74 7.49 -19.54
CA SER A 2 -7.64 6.34 -19.77
C SER A 2 -7.93 5.58 -18.46
N SER A 3 -9.10 4.93 -18.34
CA SER A 3 -9.45 4.11 -17.16
C SER A 3 -8.38 3.05 -16.88
N ASN A 4 -7.82 2.43 -17.91
CA ASN A 4 -6.71 1.48 -17.76
C ASN A 4 -5.46 2.10 -17.16
N LYS A 5 -5.13 3.36 -17.51
CA LYS A 5 -3.96 4.05 -16.93
C LYS A 5 -4.16 4.30 -15.43
N LEU A 6 -5.39 4.60 -15.00
CA LEU A 6 -5.71 4.81 -13.58
C LEU A 6 -5.59 3.51 -12.77
N ARG A 7 -6.05 2.38 -13.34
CA ARG A 7 -5.87 1.05 -12.75
C ARG A 7 -4.40 0.67 -12.60
N VAL A 8 -3.58 0.97 -13.62
CA VAL A 8 -2.12 0.76 -13.55
C VAL A 8 -1.50 1.59 -12.44
N VAL A 9 -1.87 2.87 -12.29
CA VAL A 9 -1.38 3.70 -11.18
C VAL A 9 -1.79 3.14 -9.83
N SER A 10 -3.01 2.64 -9.68
CA SER A 10 -3.45 2.01 -8.44
C SER A 10 -2.69 0.72 -8.11
N GLY A 11 -2.48 -0.14 -9.11
CA GLY A 11 -1.66 -1.34 -8.95
C GLY A 11 -0.20 -1.02 -8.63
N ALA A 12 0.36 0.01 -9.28
CA ALA A 12 1.72 0.47 -9.02
C ALA A 12 1.85 1.07 -7.60
N ALA A 13 0.88 1.83 -7.14
CA ALA A 13 0.87 2.40 -5.79
C ALA A 13 0.81 1.31 -4.72
N PHE A 14 -0.03 0.28 -4.92
CA PHE A 14 -0.07 -0.91 -4.07
C PHE A 14 1.28 -1.63 -4.04
N LEU A 15 1.84 -1.96 -5.22
CA LEU A 15 3.12 -2.67 -5.30
C LEU A 15 4.26 -1.88 -4.67
N ALA A 16 4.34 -0.57 -4.93
CA ALA A 16 5.35 0.30 -4.35
C ALA A 16 5.24 0.35 -2.82
N ALA A 17 4.01 0.44 -2.26
CA ALA A 17 3.80 0.43 -0.81
C ALA A 17 4.28 -0.89 -0.18
N VAL A 18 3.95 -2.03 -0.78
CA VAL A 18 4.36 -3.36 -0.29
C VAL A 18 5.88 -3.51 -0.35
N VAL A 19 6.49 -3.17 -1.49
CA VAL A 19 7.94 -3.30 -1.68
C VAL A 19 8.70 -2.41 -0.70
N LEU A 20 8.30 -1.14 -0.57
CA LEU A 20 8.94 -0.21 0.37
C LEU A 20 8.77 -0.67 1.81
N PHE A 21 7.58 -1.14 2.19
CA PHE A 21 7.34 -1.70 3.52
C PHE A 21 8.25 -2.91 3.82
N CYS A 22 8.37 -3.84 2.88
CA CYS A 22 9.26 -4.99 3.02
C CYS A 22 10.74 -4.58 3.08
N MET A 23 11.15 -3.58 2.30
CA MET A 23 12.51 -3.04 2.36
C MET A 23 12.83 -2.46 3.74
N ASP A 24 11.90 -1.69 4.29
CA ASP A 24 12.03 -1.06 5.61
C ASP A 24 12.04 -2.11 6.73
N GLY A 25 11.14 -3.10 6.66
CA GLY A 25 11.05 -4.15 7.68
C GLY A 25 12.16 -5.22 7.64
N LEU A 26 12.82 -5.45 6.49
CA LEU A 26 13.80 -6.54 6.33
C LEU A 26 15.24 -6.06 6.12
N PHE A 27 15.45 -4.88 5.53
CA PHE A 27 16.78 -4.45 5.07
C PHE A 27 17.26 -3.15 5.73
N ILE A 28 16.34 -2.25 6.07
CA ILE A 28 16.70 -0.97 6.70
C ILE A 28 16.80 -1.19 8.21
N HIS A 29 17.97 -0.87 8.76
CA HIS A 29 18.24 -0.99 10.18
C HIS A 29 18.05 0.37 10.87
N TYR A 30 17.81 0.35 12.18
CA TYR A 30 17.69 1.54 13.02
C TYR A 30 18.83 2.55 12.75
N ASP A 31 18.50 3.84 12.71
CA ASP A 31 19.41 4.99 12.49
C ASP A 31 19.95 5.19 11.05
N GLN A 32 19.37 4.53 10.05
CA GLN A 32 19.67 4.82 8.65
C GLN A 32 18.80 5.95 8.09
N PHE A 33 19.31 6.73 7.13
CA PHE A 33 18.59 7.86 6.52
C PHE A 33 17.21 7.48 5.92
N LEU A 34 17.04 6.20 5.57
CA LEU A 34 15.82 5.67 4.97
C LEU A 34 14.87 5.01 5.98
N ASP A 35 15.21 5.01 7.26
CA ASP A 35 14.43 4.38 8.33
C ASP A 35 13.02 4.99 8.44
N GLY A 36 12.02 4.11 8.39
CA GLY A 36 10.60 4.46 8.49
C GLY A 36 10.01 5.05 7.20
N ILE A 37 10.77 5.16 6.10
CA ILE A 37 10.23 5.62 4.82
C ILE A 37 9.26 4.59 4.25
N GLY A 38 9.57 3.31 4.36
CA GLY A 38 8.68 2.26 3.87
C GLY A 38 7.38 2.20 4.66
N ILE A 39 7.45 2.34 5.99
CA ILE A 39 6.28 2.46 6.85
C ILE A 39 5.46 3.71 6.48
N LYS A 40 6.08 4.89 6.31
CA LYS A 40 5.35 6.09 5.89
C LYS A 40 4.67 5.92 4.53
N SER A 41 5.30 5.17 3.63
CA SER A 41 4.75 4.92 2.29
C SER A 41 3.42 4.16 2.32
N THR A 42 3.18 3.28 3.30
CA THR A 42 1.90 2.56 3.44
C THR A 42 0.74 3.48 3.80
N PHE A 43 1.00 4.69 4.33
CA PHE A 43 -0.04 5.68 4.62
C PHE A 43 -0.28 6.68 3.47
N ILE A 44 0.61 6.73 2.48
CA ILE A 44 0.54 7.71 1.39
C ILE A 44 0.16 7.04 0.06
N LEU A 45 0.88 5.97 -0.30
CA LEU A 45 0.71 5.32 -1.60
C LEU A 45 -0.63 4.59 -1.72
N PRO A 46 -1.10 3.80 -0.74
CA PRO A 46 -2.40 3.12 -0.87
C PRO A 46 -3.60 4.08 -0.99
N PRO A 47 -3.67 5.22 -0.26
CA PRO A 47 -4.69 6.24 -0.53
C PRO A 47 -4.65 6.81 -1.95
N ILE A 48 -3.46 7.06 -2.50
CA ILE A 48 -3.32 7.49 -3.90
C ILE A 48 -3.87 6.42 -4.84
N GLY A 49 -3.60 5.14 -4.56
CA GLY A 49 -4.14 4.02 -5.33
C GLY A 49 -5.66 3.87 -5.22
N LEU A 50 -6.25 4.16 -4.06
CA LEU A 50 -7.70 4.20 -3.86
C LEU A 50 -8.35 5.33 -4.66
N LEU A 51 -7.78 6.53 -4.62
CA LEU A 51 -8.25 7.66 -5.41
C LEU A 51 -8.19 7.35 -6.91
N ALA A 52 -7.10 6.74 -7.39
CA ALA A 52 -6.95 6.35 -8.78
C ALA A 52 -8.04 5.36 -9.24
N VAL A 53 -8.35 4.33 -8.44
CA VAL A 53 -9.44 3.39 -8.77
C VAL A 53 -10.81 4.03 -8.66
N TYR A 54 -11.05 4.89 -7.68
CA TYR A 54 -12.30 5.64 -7.59
C TYR A 54 -12.59 6.45 -8.87
N PHE A 55 -11.57 7.14 -9.41
CA PHE A 55 -11.70 7.84 -10.69
C PHE A 55 -11.82 6.90 -11.90
N ALA A 56 -11.26 5.69 -11.83
CA ALA A 56 -11.43 4.67 -12.87
C ALA A 56 -12.87 4.11 -12.89
N GLN A 57 -13.46 3.84 -11.72
CA GLN A 57 -14.83 3.34 -11.57
C GLN A 57 -15.87 4.31 -12.14
N LYS A 58 -15.68 5.62 -11.96
CA LYS A 58 -16.54 6.65 -12.58
C LYS A 58 -16.59 6.58 -14.11
N ARG A 59 -15.63 5.91 -14.75
CA ARG A 59 -15.52 5.75 -16.21
C ARG A 59 -15.92 4.35 -16.69
N GLY A 60 -16.32 3.46 -15.79
CA GLY A 60 -16.74 2.09 -16.08
C GLY A 60 -16.36 1.12 -14.97
N HIS A 61 -17.36 0.42 -14.43
CA HIS A 61 -17.17 -0.51 -13.32
C HIS A 61 -16.68 -1.89 -13.82
N THR A 62 -15.59 -2.40 -13.25
CA THR A 62 -15.07 -3.74 -13.53
C THR A 62 -14.73 -4.49 -12.25
N LYS A 63 -14.75 -5.83 -12.29
CA LYS A 63 -14.33 -6.67 -11.15
C LYS A 63 -12.91 -6.36 -10.68
N THR A 64 -12.03 -5.98 -11.61
CA THR A 64 -10.65 -5.56 -11.33
C THR A 64 -10.58 -4.34 -10.42
N ASP A 65 -11.53 -3.42 -10.50
CA ASP A 65 -11.57 -2.22 -9.65
C ASP A 65 -11.82 -2.59 -8.18
N THR A 66 -12.74 -3.53 -7.93
CA THR A 66 -13.00 -4.05 -6.59
C THR A 66 -11.76 -4.72 -6.00
N THR A 67 -11.06 -5.54 -6.79
CA THR A 67 -9.81 -6.18 -6.36
C THR A 67 -8.73 -5.15 -5.99
N LEU A 68 -8.56 -4.11 -6.80
CA LEU A 68 -7.57 -3.05 -6.54
C LEU A 68 -7.92 -2.24 -5.28
N ILE A 69 -9.21 -1.99 -5.01
CA ILE A 69 -9.65 -1.36 -3.76
C ILE A 69 -9.25 -2.22 -2.56
N ILE A 70 -9.57 -3.52 -2.60
CA ILE A 70 -9.23 -4.45 -1.52
C ILE A 70 -7.72 -4.47 -1.27
N PHE A 71 -6.91 -4.56 -2.32
CA PHE A 71 -5.45 -4.55 -2.18
C PHE A 71 -4.89 -3.26 -1.58
N ASN A 72 -5.39 -2.09 -1.99
CA ASN A 72 -4.93 -0.84 -1.39
C ASN A 72 -5.40 -0.68 0.07
N ILE A 73 -6.59 -1.18 0.43
CA ILE A 73 -7.01 -1.23 1.85
C ILE A 73 -6.08 -2.15 2.64
N LEU A 74 -5.77 -3.34 2.13
CA LEU A 74 -4.85 -4.26 2.80
C LEU A 74 -3.45 -3.65 2.95
N ALA A 75 -2.95 -2.95 1.93
CA ALA A 75 -1.66 -2.27 2.01
C ALA A 75 -1.65 -1.13 3.04
N LEU A 76 -2.75 -0.40 3.22
CA LEU A 76 -2.89 0.59 4.28
C LEU A 76 -2.80 -0.06 5.68
N LEU A 77 -3.30 -1.28 5.80
CA LEU A 77 -3.32 -2.04 7.05
C LEU A 77 -2.01 -2.81 7.33
N LEU A 78 -1.03 -2.81 6.41
CA LEU A 78 0.23 -3.56 6.59
C LEU A 78 0.95 -3.21 7.88
N PHE A 79 1.17 -1.92 8.15
CA PHE A 79 1.89 -1.50 9.35
C PHE A 79 1.14 -1.84 10.65
N PRO A 80 -0.17 -1.53 10.80
CA PRO A 80 -0.95 -1.99 11.95
C PRO A 80 -0.92 -3.51 12.15
N LEU A 81 -1.04 -4.29 11.06
CA LEU A 81 -0.99 -5.75 11.13
C LEU A 81 0.40 -6.22 11.58
N TYR A 82 1.46 -5.65 11.02
CA TYR A 82 2.83 -5.95 11.42
C TYR A 82 3.08 -5.66 12.90
N MET A 83 2.66 -4.48 13.38
CA MET A 83 2.78 -4.13 14.80
C MET A 83 1.96 -5.05 15.69
N PHE A 84 0.71 -5.36 15.31
CA PHE A 84 -0.18 -6.24 16.07
C PHE A 84 0.37 -7.67 16.17
N PHE A 85 0.78 -8.27 15.06
CA PHE A 85 1.37 -9.60 15.07
C PHE A 85 2.76 -9.62 15.71
N GLY A 86 3.56 -8.57 15.52
CA GLY A 86 4.85 -8.40 16.17
C GLY A 86 4.72 -8.40 17.68
N THR A 87 3.83 -7.56 18.22
CA THR A 87 3.55 -7.52 19.68
C THR A 87 2.93 -8.81 20.19
N LEU A 88 2.04 -9.46 19.43
CA LEU A 88 1.44 -10.74 19.82
C LEU A 88 2.48 -11.87 19.93
N ILE A 89 3.49 -11.89 19.04
CA ILE A 89 4.49 -12.97 18.97
C ILE A 89 5.68 -12.69 19.90
N LEU A 90 6.17 -11.45 19.94
CA LEU A 90 7.43 -11.07 20.61
C LEU A 90 7.21 -10.43 21.99
N GLY A 91 5.95 -10.10 22.34
CA GLY A 91 5.63 -9.33 23.54
C GLY A 91 5.71 -7.82 23.31
N PRO A 92 5.31 -7.02 24.31
CA PRO A 92 5.42 -5.56 24.27
C PRO A 92 6.86 -5.06 24.36
#